data_AF-A0A964ZV04-F1
#
_entry.id   AF-A0A964ZV04-F1
#
_cell.length_a   1.000
_cell.length_b   1.000
_cell.length_c   1.000
_cell.angle_alpha   90.00
_cell.angle_beta   90.00
_cell.angle_gamma   90.00
#
_symmetry.space_group_name_H-M   'P 1'
#
loop_
_entity.id
_entity.type
_entity.pdbx_description
1 polymer ?
#
loop_
_entity_poly.entity_id
_entity_poly.type
_entity_poly.pdbx_seq_one_letter_code
_entity_poly.pdbx_strand_id
1 'polypeptide(L)'
;MRNQAARFLILLALLGASATHPAFAQSEPSLAGLLERMRTAAQSLSFSGIFVHQQDAVLQSSRITQTRDAQQSVTKLQTLEGNRQEVIKLSGEIRIYMPDQQRVKIDQTGQPRSAFPAVIVGSPAAVLANYEVIPGGSMRVADVDAQEVMLKPRHEARWPVRLWMDKRTGLIVKCQKLDREGRTVEQAAFTALNFSPKPGPASIQPSYPGARDWTVYNASFQPTASAPPLKFRPEALRGFELVGSYERHGSAGLEMRRYVFSDGVAAVTVFVGPKTKESPLGDKAHRTGAVSMASREFQDVRLTVFGDVPPEALRQFVQSIEWKSNL
;
A
#
# COMPACT_ATOMS: atom_id res chain seq x y z
N MET A 1 -48.19 47.16 -25.49
CA MET A 1 -47.89 45.88 -24.78
C MET A 1 -46.51 46.01 -24.12
N ARG A 2 -46.45 45.65 -22.83
CA ARG A 2 -45.26 45.43 -21.95
C ARG A 2 -44.50 46.63 -21.38
N ASN A 3 -44.98 47.04 -20.20
CA ASN A 3 -44.32 47.28 -18.92
C ASN A 3 -42.98 48.05 -18.82
N GLN A 4 -43.09 49.16 -18.08
CA GLN A 4 -42.04 49.83 -17.33
C GLN A 4 -41.51 49.00 -16.15
N ALA A 5 -40.23 49.21 -15.81
CA ALA A 5 -39.64 49.35 -14.46
C ALA A 5 -38.10 49.19 -14.62
N ALA A 6 -37.31 50.24 -14.68
CA ALA A 6 -36.81 51.04 -13.57
C ALA A 6 -35.85 50.26 -12.63
N ARG A 7 -34.68 50.88 -12.39
CA ARG A 7 -33.83 50.78 -11.18
C ARG A 7 -32.89 49.56 -11.12
N PHE A 8 -31.65 49.63 -10.63
CA PHE A 8 -30.93 50.65 -9.86
C PHE A 8 -29.42 50.39 -10.10
N LEU A 9 -28.68 51.39 -10.58
CA LEU A 9 -27.21 51.37 -10.55
C LEU A 9 -26.81 51.71 -9.10
N ILE A 10 -26.43 50.69 -8.32
CA ILE A 10 -25.83 50.91 -7.01
C ILE A 10 -24.32 50.99 -7.22
N LEU A 11 -23.83 52.23 -7.40
CA LEU A 11 -22.47 52.59 -7.04
C LEU A 11 -22.42 52.59 -5.50
N LEU A 12 -21.81 51.58 -4.90
CA LEU A 12 -21.37 51.68 -3.50
C LEU A 12 -19.91 52.12 -3.50
N ALA A 13 -19.69 53.42 -3.29
CA ALA A 13 -18.43 53.93 -2.79
C ALA A 13 -18.29 53.54 -1.32
N LEU A 14 -17.36 52.64 -1.02
CA LEU A 14 -16.86 52.41 0.34
C LEU A 14 -15.42 52.92 0.40
N LEU A 15 -15.27 54.15 0.90
CA LEU A 15 -14.02 54.60 1.49
C LEU A 15 -13.78 53.82 2.80
N GLY A 16 -12.53 53.41 3.01
CA GLY A 16 -11.97 53.26 4.36
C GLY A 16 -11.94 51.83 4.90
N ALA A 17 -10.88 51.10 4.59
CA ALA A 17 -9.78 50.85 5.52
C ALA A 17 -8.82 49.87 4.85
N SER A 18 -7.59 50.31 4.57
CA SER A 18 -6.50 49.38 4.31
C SER A 18 -6.22 48.64 5.61
N ALA A 19 -7.03 47.63 5.92
CA ALA A 19 -6.65 46.62 6.87
C ALA A 19 -5.49 45.86 6.21
N THR A 20 -4.27 46.26 6.56
CA THR A 20 -3.11 45.37 6.47
C THR A 20 -3.42 44.19 7.38
N HIS A 21 -4.21 43.23 6.89
CA HIS A 21 -4.22 41.92 7.48
C HIS A 21 -2.77 41.45 7.42
N PRO A 22 -2.13 41.12 8.56
CA PRO A 22 -0.96 40.28 8.46
C PRO A 22 -1.43 39.05 7.70
N ALA A 23 -0.97 38.92 6.46
CA ALA A 23 -0.98 37.64 5.80
C ALA A 23 -0.17 36.76 6.75
N PHE A 24 -0.88 36.02 7.60
CA PHE A 24 -0.30 34.83 8.19
C PHE A 24 0.05 34.00 6.97
N ALA A 25 1.31 34.10 6.55
CA ALA A 25 1.93 33.10 5.74
C ALA A 25 1.73 31.81 6.54
N GLN A 26 0.67 31.07 6.22
CA GLN A 26 0.60 29.67 6.57
C GLN A 26 1.83 29.10 5.88
N SER A 27 2.91 28.99 6.64
CA SER A 27 4.14 28.35 6.21
C SER A 27 3.70 27.01 5.64
N GLU A 28 3.93 26.83 4.33
CA GLU A 28 3.53 25.60 3.66
C GLU A 28 4.05 24.43 4.48
N PRO A 29 3.20 23.42 4.77
CA PRO A 29 3.62 22.30 5.58
C PRO A 29 4.85 21.67 4.93
N SER A 30 5.88 21.40 5.74
CA SER A 30 7.10 20.77 5.24
C SER A 30 6.78 19.45 4.54
N LEU A 31 7.60 19.04 3.56
CA LEU A 31 7.41 17.77 2.86
C LEU A 31 7.39 16.57 3.83
N ALA A 32 8.19 16.63 4.90
CA ALA A 32 8.16 15.62 5.96
C ALA A 32 6.81 15.61 6.70
N GLY A 33 6.26 16.78 7.02
CA GLY A 33 4.95 16.93 7.65
C GLY A 33 3.81 16.43 6.75
N LEU A 34 3.90 16.67 5.44
CA LEU A 34 2.96 16.16 4.44
C LEU A 34 2.93 14.63 4.41
N LEU A 35 4.11 13.98 4.36
CA LEU A 35 4.23 12.52 4.38
C LEU A 35 3.74 11.92 5.70
N GLU A 36 4.09 12.53 6.83
CA GLU A 36 3.63 12.08 8.14
C GLU A 36 2.11 12.17 8.25
N ARG A 37 1.52 13.25 7.75
CA ARG A 37 0.06 13.42 7.71
C ARG A 37 -0.63 12.30 6.93
N MET A 38 -0.10 11.91 5.77
CA MET A 38 -0.63 10.77 5.00
C MET A 38 -0.54 9.45 5.77
N ARG A 39 0.62 9.20 6.39
CA ARG A 39 0.91 7.99 7.15
C ARG A 39 -0.02 7.87 8.37
N THR A 40 -0.15 8.95 9.14
CA THR A 40 -1.02 8.99 10.32
C THR A 40 -2.48 8.80 9.94
N ALA A 41 -2.96 9.48 8.90
CA ALA A 41 -4.36 9.40 8.47
C ALA A 41 -4.79 7.97 8.12
N ALA A 42 -3.95 7.24 7.37
CA ALA A 42 -4.24 5.86 7.01
C ALA A 42 -4.32 4.91 8.22
N GLN A 43 -3.64 5.24 9.32
CA GLN A 43 -3.59 4.41 10.54
C GLN A 43 -4.64 4.80 11.60
N SER A 44 -5.03 6.08 11.64
CA SER A 44 -5.81 6.64 12.76
C SER A 44 -7.28 6.86 12.42
N LEU A 45 -7.64 6.99 11.14
CA LEU A 45 -9.00 7.33 10.76
C LEU A 45 -9.94 6.13 10.85
N SER A 46 -11.19 6.41 11.22
CA SER A 46 -12.30 5.48 11.06
C SER A 46 -13.16 5.94 9.89
N PHE A 47 -13.35 5.06 8.91
CA PHE A 47 -14.05 5.38 7.67
C PHE A 47 -14.58 4.10 7.02
N SER A 48 -15.52 4.24 6.10
CA SER A 48 -15.91 3.19 5.17
C SER A 48 -15.94 3.74 3.76
N GLY A 49 -15.68 2.89 2.78
CA GLY A 49 -15.66 3.32 1.39
C GLY A 49 -15.67 2.17 0.41
N ILE A 50 -15.91 2.51 -0.84
CA ILE A 50 -15.74 1.64 -1.98
C ILE A 50 -14.62 2.24 -2.81
N PHE A 51 -13.66 1.40 -3.21
CA PHE A 51 -12.62 1.79 -4.15
C PHE A 51 -12.53 0.77 -5.27
N VAL A 52 -12.07 1.25 -6.41
CA VAL A 52 -11.69 0.40 -7.54
C VAL A 52 -10.19 0.26 -7.55
N HIS A 53 -9.72 -0.93 -7.84
CA HIS A 53 -8.32 -1.26 -8.04
C HIS A 53 -8.16 -1.79 -9.45
N GLN A 54 -7.30 -1.16 -10.23
CA GLN A 54 -6.98 -1.56 -11.59
C GLN A 54 -5.52 -1.99 -11.67
N GLN A 55 -5.29 -3.17 -12.23
CA GLN A 55 -3.98 -3.71 -12.54
C GLN A 55 -3.98 -4.14 -14.01
N ASP A 56 -3.11 -3.51 -14.81
CA ASP A 56 -3.14 -3.66 -16.27
C ASP A 56 -4.58 -3.44 -16.82
N ALA A 57 -5.21 -4.48 -17.40
CA ALA A 57 -6.58 -4.43 -17.93
C ALA A 57 -7.67 -4.90 -16.95
N VAL A 58 -7.29 -5.43 -15.78
CA VAL A 58 -8.23 -5.98 -14.80
C VAL A 58 -8.64 -4.89 -13.83
N LEU A 59 -9.95 -4.73 -13.64
CA LEU A 59 -10.56 -3.81 -12.68
C LEU A 59 -11.33 -4.63 -11.65
N GLN A 60 -11.13 -4.35 -10.37
CA GLN A 60 -11.84 -4.99 -9.26
C GLN A 60 -12.34 -3.95 -8.28
N SER A 61 -13.62 -4.04 -7.89
CA SER A 61 -14.20 -3.22 -6.83
C SER A 61 -14.07 -3.88 -5.46
N SER A 62 -13.73 -3.07 -4.46
CA SER A 62 -13.56 -3.50 -3.07
C SER A 62 -14.23 -2.55 -2.10
N ARG A 63 -14.82 -3.09 -1.04
CA ARG A 63 -15.28 -2.31 0.11
C ARG A 63 -14.25 -2.39 1.22
N ILE A 64 -13.90 -1.24 1.78
CA ILE A 64 -13.05 -1.13 2.97
C ILE A 64 -13.85 -0.49 4.10
N THR A 65 -13.73 -1.07 5.28
CA THR A 65 -14.19 -0.48 6.54
C THR A 65 -13.04 -0.49 7.52
N GLN A 66 -12.68 0.67 8.04
CA GLN A 66 -11.68 0.82 9.07
C GLN A 66 -12.31 1.42 10.34
N THR A 67 -12.02 0.79 11.46
CA THR A 67 -12.39 1.28 12.79
C THR A 67 -11.12 1.48 13.61
N ARG A 68 -11.04 2.60 14.31
CA ARG A 68 -9.98 2.91 15.28
C ARG A 68 -10.62 3.23 16.63
N ASP A 69 -10.25 2.47 17.66
CA ASP A 69 -10.52 2.80 19.08
C ASP A 69 -9.28 3.44 19.73
N ALA A 70 -9.08 3.37 21.04
CA ALA A 70 -7.87 3.90 21.67
C ALA A 70 -6.67 2.94 21.52
N GLN A 71 -6.90 1.63 21.38
CA GLN A 71 -5.91 0.57 21.49
C GLN A 71 -5.45 0.00 20.14
N GLN A 72 -6.35 -0.19 19.18
CA GLN A 72 -6.04 -0.75 17.87
C GLN A 72 -6.87 -0.20 16.70
N SER A 73 -6.33 -0.38 15.49
CA SER A 73 -7.08 -0.24 14.24
C SER A 73 -7.45 -1.62 13.71
N VAL A 74 -8.70 -1.80 13.29
CA VAL A 74 -9.15 -2.99 12.57
C VAL A 74 -9.63 -2.57 11.20
N THR A 75 -9.19 -3.30 10.17
CA THR A 75 -9.56 -3.04 8.78
C THR A 75 -10.21 -4.30 8.22
N LYS A 76 -11.43 -4.16 7.71
CA LYS A 76 -12.13 -5.18 6.92
C LYS A 76 -12.11 -4.77 5.46
N LEU A 77 -11.60 -5.64 4.59
CA LEU A 77 -11.60 -5.47 3.14
C LEU A 77 -12.43 -6.60 2.52
N GLN A 78 -13.32 -6.27 1.60
CA GLN A 78 -14.19 -7.23 0.93
C GLN A 78 -14.10 -7.03 -0.57
N THR A 79 -13.87 -8.11 -1.31
CA THR A 79 -14.05 -8.09 -2.76
C THR A 79 -15.55 -8.08 -3.08
N LEU A 80 -15.99 -7.16 -3.94
CA LEU A 80 -17.41 -7.03 -4.30
C LEU A 80 -17.81 -7.87 -5.53
N GLU A 81 -16.83 -8.53 -6.14
CA GLU A 81 -16.97 -9.35 -7.34
C GLU A 81 -16.48 -10.79 -7.06
N GLY A 82 -16.80 -11.73 -7.97
CA GLY A 82 -16.27 -13.10 -7.93
C GLY A 82 -16.53 -13.84 -6.61
N ASN A 83 -15.49 -14.48 -6.07
CA ASN A 83 -15.55 -15.36 -4.90
C ASN A 83 -15.69 -14.63 -3.55
N ARG A 84 -15.90 -13.30 -3.54
CA ARG A 84 -16.17 -12.50 -2.33
C ARG A 84 -15.14 -12.71 -1.20
N GLN A 85 -13.87 -12.86 -1.56
CA GLN A 85 -12.79 -12.96 -0.57
C GLN A 85 -12.85 -11.77 0.40
N GLU A 86 -12.68 -12.07 1.69
CA GLU A 86 -12.72 -11.09 2.76
C GLU A 86 -11.44 -11.14 3.59
N VAL A 87 -10.85 -9.98 3.86
CA VAL A 87 -9.64 -9.84 4.67
C VAL A 87 -9.99 -9.02 5.90
N ILE A 88 -9.64 -9.54 7.08
CA ILE A 88 -9.70 -8.80 8.34
C ILE A 88 -8.28 -8.66 8.85
N LYS A 89 -7.82 -7.41 8.93
CA LYS A 89 -6.51 -7.04 9.47
C LYS A 89 -6.70 -6.47 10.86
N LEU A 90 -6.08 -7.12 11.85
CA LEU A 90 -5.95 -6.68 13.23
C LEU A 90 -4.51 -6.25 13.51
N SER A 91 -4.23 -5.78 14.72
CA SER A 91 -2.85 -5.59 15.17
C SER A 91 -2.15 -6.96 15.23
N GLY A 92 -1.07 -7.13 14.47
CA GLY A 92 -0.29 -8.38 14.48
C GLY A 92 -0.84 -9.51 13.60
N GLU A 93 -2.10 -9.47 13.18
CA GLU A 93 -2.78 -10.61 12.54
C GLU A 93 -3.59 -10.22 11.31
N ILE A 94 -3.52 -11.05 10.27
CA ILE A 94 -4.36 -10.96 9.07
C ILE A 94 -5.11 -12.28 8.92
N ARG A 95 -6.44 -12.20 8.81
CA ARG A 95 -7.32 -13.32 8.45
C ARG A 95 -7.84 -13.12 7.04
N ILE A 96 -7.74 -14.15 6.20
CA ILE A 96 -8.26 -14.16 4.84
C ILE A 96 -9.30 -15.27 4.74
N TYR A 97 -10.55 -14.90 4.58
CA TYR A 97 -11.70 -15.79 4.42
C TYR A 97 -11.91 -16.08 2.93
N MET A 98 -11.85 -17.36 2.57
CA MET A 98 -12.00 -17.88 1.21
C MET A 98 -13.23 -18.80 1.17
N PRO A 99 -14.43 -18.25 0.88
CA PRO A 99 -15.69 -18.98 1.00
C PRO A 99 -15.83 -20.13 -0.02
N ASP A 100 -15.29 -19.95 -1.22
CA ASP A 100 -15.21 -20.97 -2.27
C ASP A 100 -14.46 -22.23 -1.84
N GLN A 101 -13.44 -22.07 -0.99
CA GLN A 101 -12.61 -23.15 -0.46
C GLN A 101 -13.02 -23.60 0.95
N GLN A 102 -14.02 -22.96 1.55
CA GLN A 102 -14.36 -23.08 2.98
C GLN A 102 -13.10 -23.07 3.86
N ARG A 103 -12.24 -22.07 3.64
CA ARG A 103 -10.92 -21.96 4.26
C ARG A 103 -10.68 -20.58 4.85
N VAL A 104 -10.02 -20.54 6.00
CA VAL A 104 -9.49 -19.31 6.60
C VAL A 104 -7.97 -19.40 6.65
N LYS A 105 -7.28 -18.48 6.00
CA LYS A 105 -5.83 -18.32 6.14
C LYS A 105 -5.53 -17.30 7.23
N ILE A 106 -4.67 -17.66 8.16
CA ILE A 106 -4.25 -16.79 9.27
C ILE A 106 -2.75 -16.51 9.13
N ASP A 107 -2.36 -15.24 9.15
CA ASP A 107 -0.97 -14.77 9.13
C ASP A 107 -0.75 -13.83 10.31
N GLN A 108 -0.07 -14.31 11.35
CA GLN A 108 0.28 -13.60 12.58
C GLN A 108 1.71 -13.02 12.55
N THR A 109 2.30 -12.84 11.36
CA THR A 109 3.68 -12.32 11.28
C THR A 109 3.79 -10.85 11.72
N GLY A 110 2.68 -10.11 11.82
CA GLY A 110 2.63 -8.73 12.33
C GLY A 110 3.33 -7.65 11.52
N GLN A 111 3.66 -7.93 10.26
CA GLN A 111 4.43 -7.00 9.44
C GLN A 111 3.54 -5.93 8.75
N PRO A 112 3.87 -4.63 8.85
CA PRO A 112 3.25 -3.60 8.03
C PRO A 112 3.45 -3.90 6.54
N ARG A 113 2.35 -3.88 5.77
CA ARG A 113 2.38 -3.99 4.30
C ARG A 113 1.79 -2.72 3.72
N SER A 114 2.48 -2.15 2.73
CA SER A 114 1.93 -1.07 1.91
C SER A 114 0.74 -1.60 1.13
N ALA A 115 -0.42 -1.00 1.33
CA ALA A 115 -1.65 -1.34 0.63
C ALA A 115 -2.59 -0.15 0.71
N PHE A 116 -3.29 0.16 -0.37
CA PHE A 116 -4.23 1.28 -0.40
C PHE A 116 -5.29 1.16 0.72
N PRO A 117 -5.56 2.24 1.50
CA PRO A 117 -5.04 3.61 1.36
C PRO A 117 -3.73 3.90 2.14
N ALA A 118 -3.15 2.93 2.85
CA ALA A 118 -1.88 3.04 3.56
C ALA A 118 -0.66 2.74 2.67
N VAL A 119 -0.36 3.64 1.72
CA VAL A 119 0.73 3.46 0.72
C VAL A 119 2.13 3.75 1.30
N ILE A 120 2.23 4.65 2.29
CA ILE A 120 3.48 5.01 2.94
C ILE A 120 3.57 4.26 4.28
N VAL A 121 4.58 3.40 4.42
CA VAL A 121 4.80 2.59 5.62
C VAL A 121 6.09 2.95 6.37
N GLY A 122 7.06 3.55 5.67
CA GLY A 122 8.31 4.03 6.28
C GLY A 122 8.17 5.38 6.95
N SER A 123 9.25 5.83 7.60
CA SER A 123 9.32 7.18 8.15
C SER A 123 9.39 8.23 7.02
N PRO A 124 8.91 9.47 7.26
CA PRO A 124 9.09 10.55 6.30
C PRO A 124 10.54 10.75 5.85
N ALA A 125 11.51 10.55 6.75
CA ALA A 125 12.93 10.65 6.45
C ALA A 125 13.38 9.57 5.44
N ALA A 126 12.95 8.32 5.62
CA ALA A 126 13.26 7.23 4.68
C ALA A 126 12.68 7.50 3.30
N VAL A 127 11.46 8.04 3.23
CA VAL A 127 10.83 8.41 1.95
C VAL A 127 11.60 9.56 1.28
N LEU A 128 11.93 10.63 2.01
CA LEU A 128 12.66 11.79 1.45
C LEU A 128 14.08 11.44 0.98
N ALA A 129 14.71 10.45 1.61
CA ALA A 129 16.02 9.93 1.18
C ALA A 129 15.94 9.18 -0.15
N ASN A 130 14.81 8.55 -0.47
CA ASN A 130 14.64 7.68 -1.63
C ASN A 130 13.82 8.31 -2.77
N TYR A 131 13.01 9.32 -2.46
CA TYR A 131 12.09 9.98 -3.39
C TYR A 131 12.26 11.49 -3.34
N GLU A 132 12.12 12.12 -4.49
CA GLU A 132 11.78 13.52 -4.61
C GLU A 132 10.25 13.65 -4.46
N VAL A 133 9.82 14.42 -3.47
CA VAL A 133 8.39 14.65 -3.17
C VAL A 133 7.98 15.97 -3.81
N ILE A 134 7.05 15.90 -4.76
CA ILE A 134 6.65 17.06 -5.57
C ILE A 134 5.15 17.27 -5.35
N PRO A 135 4.75 18.26 -4.53
CA PRO A 135 3.34 18.67 -4.43
C PRO A 135 2.84 19.17 -5.78
N GLY A 136 1.63 18.74 -6.15
CA GLY A 136 0.95 19.11 -7.38
C GLY A 136 -0.30 19.93 -7.12
N GLY A 137 -1.15 20.00 -8.16
CA GLY A 137 -2.40 20.74 -8.12
C GLY A 137 -3.45 20.12 -7.20
N SER A 138 -4.57 20.82 -7.08
CA SER A 138 -5.75 20.34 -6.38
C SER A 138 -6.76 19.79 -7.37
N MET A 139 -7.42 18.69 -7.01
CA MET A 139 -8.53 18.15 -7.78
C MET A 139 -9.52 17.40 -6.90
N ARG A 140 -10.65 17.02 -7.47
CA ARG A 140 -11.68 16.26 -6.77
C ARG A 140 -11.57 14.76 -7.04
N VAL A 141 -11.63 13.94 -6.00
CA VAL A 141 -11.68 12.47 -6.09
C VAL A 141 -12.74 11.96 -5.12
N ALA A 142 -13.73 11.18 -5.59
CA ALA A 142 -14.85 10.71 -4.77
C ALA A 142 -15.56 11.81 -3.97
N ASP A 143 -15.74 12.98 -4.60
CA ASP A 143 -16.28 14.21 -4.00
C ASP A 143 -15.45 14.81 -2.84
N VAL A 144 -14.18 14.41 -2.72
CA VAL A 144 -13.21 14.95 -1.77
C VAL A 144 -12.24 15.90 -2.47
N ASP A 145 -11.98 17.08 -1.89
CA ASP A 145 -10.91 17.98 -2.34
C ASP A 145 -9.54 17.40 -1.95
N ALA A 146 -8.77 17.01 -2.94
CA ALA A 146 -7.51 16.31 -2.78
C ALA A 146 -6.34 17.09 -3.41
N GLN A 147 -5.20 17.06 -2.74
CA GLN A 147 -3.94 17.57 -3.26
C GLN A 147 -3.16 16.41 -3.90
N GLU A 148 -2.70 16.61 -5.13
CA GLU A 148 -1.78 15.67 -5.78
C GLU A 148 -0.38 15.78 -5.15
N VAL A 149 0.29 14.64 -4.99
CA VAL A 149 1.67 14.55 -4.54
C VAL A 149 2.35 13.45 -5.36
N MET A 150 3.41 13.81 -6.09
CA MET A 150 4.24 12.86 -6.81
C MET A 150 5.42 12.44 -5.94
N LEU A 151 5.62 11.13 -5.80
CA LEU A 151 6.83 10.51 -5.28
C LEU A 151 7.66 10.04 -6.48
N LYS A 152 8.62 10.85 -6.90
CA LYS A 152 9.54 10.53 -7.99
C LYS A 152 10.76 9.81 -7.42
N PRO A 153 11.04 8.56 -7.78
CA PRO A 153 12.18 7.83 -7.26
C PRO A 153 13.49 8.52 -7.62
N ARG A 154 14.43 8.58 -6.68
CA ARG A 154 15.80 9.04 -6.95
C ARG A 154 16.65 7.97 -7.65
N HIS A 155 16.14 6.74 -7.75
CA HIS A 155 16.80 5.57 -8.33
C HIS A 155 15.81 4.79 -9.21
N GLU A 156 16.28 4.24 -10.33
CA GLU A 156 15.44 3.62 -11.36
C GLU A 156 14.77 2.29 -10.98
N ALA A 157 15.11 1.73 -9.81
CA ALA A 157 14.62 0.43 -9.36
C ALA A 157 13.18 0.44 -8.79
N ARG A 158 12.42 1.51 -9.01
CA ARG A 158 11.09 1.74 -8.40
C ARG A 158 10.12 2.33 -9.41
N TRP A 159 8.83 2.12 -9.18
CA TRP A 159 7.78 2.85 -9.87
C TRP A 159 7.64 4.26 -9.29
N PRO A 160 7.54 5.32 -10.11
CA PRO A 160 6.97 6.58 -9.65
C PRO A 160 5.54 6.40 -9.13
N VAL A 161 5.20 7.12 -8.07
CA VAL A 161 3.89 7.01 -7.41
C VAL A 161 3.22 8.38 -7.37
N ARG A 162 2.03 8.50 -7.95
CA ARG A 162 1.16 9.67 -7.76
C ARG A 162 0.13 9.37 -6.68
N LEU A 163 0.02 10.26 -5.70
CA LEU A 163 -0.92 10.17 -4.60
C LEU A 163 -1.86 11.37 -4.66
N TRP A 164 -3.13 11.16 -4.35
CA TRP A 164 -4.09 12.23 -4.09
C TRP A 164 -4.49 12.14 -2.63
N MET A 165 -4.13 13.13 -1.85
CA MET A 165 -4.38 13.19 -0.41
C MET A 165 -5.57 14.10 -0.14
N ASP A 166 -6.57 13.63 0.59
CA ASP A 166 -7.65 14.47 1.14
C ASP A 166 -7.03 15.63 1.94
N LYS A 167 -7.29 16.86 1.50
CA LYS A 167 -6.76 18.06 2.17
C LYS A 167 -7.31 18.24 3.58
N ARG A 168 -8.47 17.68 3.90
CA ARG A 168 -9.07 17.76 5.24
C ARG A 168 -8.52 16.71 6.19
N THR A 169 -8.46 15.45 5.75
CA THR A 169 -8.12 14.33 6.67
C THR A 169 -6.70 13.80 6.53
N GLY A 170 -6.05 13.98 5.38
CA GLY A 170 -4.75 13.39 5.08
C GLY A 170 -4.83 12.00 4.47
N LEU A 171 -6.02 11.41 4.34
CA LEU A 171 -6.15 10.08 3.76
C LEU A 171 -5.78 10.10 2.27
N ILE A 172 -5.00 9.12 1.81
CA ILE A 172 -4.77 8.92 0.37
C ILE A 172 -6.07 8.39 -0.24
N VAL A 173 -6.69 9.18 -1.11
CA VAL A 173 -7.97 8.85 -1.75
C VAL A 173 -7.83 8.27 -3.15
N LYS A 174 -6.68 8.48 -3.77
CA LYS A 174 -6.27 7.80 -5.01
C LYS A 174 -4.76 7.62 -5.04
N CYS A 175 -4.30 6.54 -5.63
CA CYS A 175 -2.91 6.20 -5.84
C CYS A 175 -2.72 5.65 -7.25
N GLN A 176 -1.63 6.02 -7.92
CA GLN A 176 -1.21 5.45 -9.20
C GLN A 176 0.28 5.12 -9.16
N LYS A 177 0.65 3.94 -9.64
CA LYS A 177 2.02 3.58 -9.98
C LYS A 177 2.22 3.72 -11.48
N LEU A 178 3.30 4.37 -11.87
CA LEU A 178 3.58 4.73 -13.26
C LEU A 178 4.79 3.97 -13.79
N ASP A 179 4.81 3.70 -15.09
CA ASP A 179 6.03 3.25 -15.78
C ASP A 179 6.93 4.42 -16.20
N ARG A 180 8.02 4.11 -16.91
CA ARG A 180 9.02 5.10 -17.37
C ARG A 180 8.46 6.07 -18.41
N GLU A 181 7.43 5.65 -19.14
CA GLU A 181 6.72 6.49 -20.11
C GLU A 181 5.59 7.31 -19.44
N GLY A 182 5.42 7.18 -18.12
CA GLY A 182 4.39 7.88 -17.35
C GLY A 182 2.99 7.26 -17.46
N ARG A 183 2.87 6.05 -18.02
CA ARG A 183 1.60 5.33 -18.13
C ARG A 183 1.28 4.63 -16.81
N THR A 184 0.00 4.54 -16.47
CA THR A 184 -0.46 3.87 -15.25
C THR A 184 -0.32 2.35 -15.38
N VAL A 185 0.47 1.75 -14.50
CA VAL A 185 0.63 0.28 -14.37
C VAL A 185 -0.39 -0.30 -13.38
N GLU A 186 -0.63 0.44 -12.31
CA GLU A 186 -1.58 0.09 -11.26
C GLU A 186 -2.22 1.36 -10.72
N GLN A 187 -3.51 1.30 -10.42
CA GLN A 187 -4.20 2.39 -9.72
C GLN A 187 -5.24 1.90 -8.73
N ALA A 188 -5.40 2.64 -7.65
CA ALA A 188 -6.51 2.49 -6.71
C ALA A 188 -7.15 3.85 -6.48
N ALA A 189 -8.47 3.93 -6.50
CA ALA A 189 -9.20 5.17 -6.25
C ALA A 189 -10.51 4.89 -5.53
N PHE A 190 -10.83 5.65 -4.48
CA PHE A 190 -12.18 5.63 -3.94
C PHE A 190 -13.17 6.11 -5.00
N THR A 191 -14.33 5.46 -5.03
CA THR A 191 -15.52 5.92 -5.75
C THR A 191 -16.55 6.50 -4.78
N ALA A 192 -16.51 6.06 -3.52
CA ALA A 192 -17.27 6.62 -2.41
C ALA A 192 -16.46 6.50 -1.11
N LEU A 193 -16.47 7.53 -0.28
CA LEU A 193 -15.77 7.56 1.00
C LEU A 193 -16.60 8.29 2.05
N ASN A 194 -16.82 7.62 3.18
CA ASN A 194 -17.64 8.10 4.28
C ASN A 194 -16.87 8.08 5.60
N PHE A 195 -16.84 9.22 6.28
CA PHE A 195 -16.28 9.36 7.62
C PHE A 195 -17.35 9.43 8.71
N SER A 196 -18.63 9.56 8.33
CA SER A 196 -19.75 9.74 9.24
C SER A 196 -21.01 9.03 8.71
N PRO A 197 -21.75 8.28 9.53
CA PRO A 197 -21.42 7.95 10.94
C PRO A 197 -20.13 7.12 11.04
N LYS A 198 -19.44 7.21 12.19
CA LYS A 198 -18.24 6.43 12.46
C LYS A 198 -18.60 4.94 12.44
N PRO A 199 -17.90 4.08 11.67
CA PRO A 199 -18.18 2.64 11.68
C PRO A 199 -17.98 2.05 13.07
N GLY A 200 -18.93 1.22 13.51
CA GLY A 200 -18.89 0.54 14.82
C GLY A 200 -18.33 -0.89 14.76
N PRO A 201 -18.13 -1.55 15.92
CA PRO A 201 -17.55 -2.90 15.99
C PRO A 201 -18.28 -3.99 15.19
N ALA A 202 -19.60 -3.85 14.98
CA ALA A 202 -20.36 -4.79 14.16
C ALA A 202 -19.95 -4.76 12.68
N SER A 203 -19.45 -3.62 12.18
CA SER A 203 -19.08 -3.42 10.77
C SER A 203 -17.81 -4.17 10.34
N ILE A 204 -17.02 -4.64 11.31
CA ILE A 204 -15.76 -5.36 11.11
C ILE A 204 -15.86 -6.85 11.44
N GLN A 205 -17.05 -7.36 11.78
CA GLN A 205 -17.26 -8.78 12.00
C GLN A 205 -17.16 -9.57 10.69
N PRO A 206 -16.67 -10.82 10.71
CA PRO A 206 -16.66 -11.65 9.51
C PRO A 206 -18.05 -11.80 8.90
N SER A 207 -18.17 -11.75 7.59
CA SER A 207 -19.47 -11.92 6.90
C SER A 207 -19.94 -13.37 6.84
N TYR A 208 -19.16 -14.32 7.39
CA TYR A 208 -19.35 -15.75 7.27
C TYR A 208 -19.56 -16.40 8.66
N PRO A 209 -20.79 -16.46 9.17
CA PRO A 209 -21.08 -17.04 10.49
C PRO A 209 -20.63 -18.51 10.63
N GLY A 210 -20.73 -19.29 9.54
CA GLY A 210 -20.28 -20.69 9.45
C GLY A 210 -18.77 -20.87 9.27
N ALA A 211 -17.98 -19.80 9.22
CA ALA A 211 -16.52 -19.92 9.05
C ALA A 211 -15.80 -20.55 10.26
N ARG A 212 -16.51 -20.84 11.36
CA ARG A 212 -15.98 -21.59 12.50
C ARG A 212 -15.67 -23.05 12.13
N ASP A 213 -16.40 -23.60 11.18
CA ASP A 213 -16.25 -24.99 10.72
C ASP A 213 -15.31 -25.10 9.50
N TRP A 214 -14.74 -23.99 9.05
CA TRP A 214 -13.84 -23.94 7.90
C TRP A 214 -12.44 -24.42 8.26
N THR A 215 -11.74 -24.96 7.26
CA THR A 215 -10.35 -25.38 7.45
C THR A 215 -9.46 -24.17 7.71
N VAL A 216 -8.68 -24.18 8.79
CA VAL A 216 -7.73 -23.11 9.11
C VAL A 216 -6.36 -23.46 8.57
N TYR A 217 -5.80 -22.59 7.73
CA TYR A 217 -4.42 -22.68 7.25
C TYR A 217 -3.57 -21.61 7.93
N ASN A 218 -2.63 -22.03 8.78
CA ASN A 218 -1.68 -21.12 9.40
C ASN A 218 -0.52 -20.82 8.43
N ALA A 219 -0.42 -19.57 8.02
CA ALA A 219 0.61 -19.05 7.12
C ALA A 219 1.62 -18.16 7.82
N SER A 220 1.60 -18.13 9.16
CA SER A 220 2.43 -17.25 9.97
C SER A 220 3.90 -17.65 9.86
N PHE A 221 4.76 -16.64 9.92
CA PHE A 221 6.19 -16.82 10.15
C PHE A 221 6.53 -16.23 11.52
N GLN A 222 7.58 -16.77 12.14
CA GLN A 222 8.13 -16.26 13.39
C GLN A 222 9.32 -15.33 13.09
N PRO A 223 9.46 -14.19 13.77
CA PRO A 223 10.65 -13.36 13.65
C PRO A 223 11.93 -14.16 13.96
N THR A 224 12.99 -13.90 13.21
CA THR A 224 14.31 -14.50 13.44
C THR A 224 15.39 -13.43 13.44
N ALA A 225 16.43 -13.61 14.25
CA ALA A 225 17.62 -12.76 14.22
C ALA A 225 18.59 -13.15 13.08
N SER A 226 18.30 -14.24 12.36
CA SER A 226 19.13 -14.74 11.27
C SER A 226 19.28 -13.70 10.17
N ALA A 227 20.53 -13.29 9.93
CA ALA A 227 20.86 -12.48 8.78
C ALA A 227 20.48 -13.22 7.47
N PRO A 228 20.09 -12.51 6.41
CA PRO A 228 19.89 -13.16 5.12
C PRO A 228 21.20 -13.82 4.67
N PRO A 229 21.20 -15.11 4.29
CA PRO A 229 22.36 -15.78 3.67
C PRO A 229 22.58 -15.32 2.22
N LEU A 230 22.21 -14.07 1.93
CA LEU A 230 22.15 -13.46 0.61
C LEU A 230 23.19 -12.35 0.57
N LYS A 231 24.17 -12.47 -0.32
CA LYS A 231 24.94 -11.33 -0.79
C LYS A 231 24.35 -10.88 -2.12
N PHE A 232 24.27 -9.59 -2.35
CA PHE A 232 23.81 -9.04 -3.63
C PHE A 232 24.47 -7.69 -3.89
N ARG A 233 24.44 -7.23 -5.15
CA ARG A 233 25.02 -5.94 -5.53
C ARG A 233 24.25 -4.80 -4.84
N PRO A 234 24.92 -3.91 -4.06
CA PRO A 234 24.24 -2.83 -3.35
C PRO A 234 23.35 -1.96 -4.24
N GLU A 235 23.72 -1.78 -5.51
CA GLU A 235 23.01 -0.98 -6.48
C GLU A 235 21.61 -1.54 -6.81
N ALA A 236 21.43 -2.85 -6.72
CA ALA A 236 20.18 -3.52 -7.13
C ALA A 236 19.00 -3.19 -6.21
N LEU A 237 19.27 -2.93 -4.92
CA LEU A 237 18.28 -2.52 -3.92
C LEU A 237 18.73 -1.25 -3.19
N ARG A 238 19.43 -0.34 -3.87
CA ARG A 238 19.92 0.90 -3.27
C ARG A 238 18.79 1.64 -2.55
N GLY A 239 18.95 1.88 -1.24
CA GLY A 239 17.97 2.60 -0.41
C GLY A 239 16.81 1.76 0.13
N PHE A 240 16.73 0.47 -0.22
CA PHE A 240 15.91 -0.48 0.54
C PHE A 240 16.68 -0.98 1.75
N GLU A 241 15.99 -1.11 2.87
CA GLU A 241 16.52 -1.66 4.11
C GLU A 241 15.82 -2.96 4.47
N LEU A 242 16.53 -3.87 5.14
CA LEU A 242 15.92 -5.09 5.69
C LEU A 242 15.01 -4.72 6.85
N VAL A 243 13.69 -4.76 6.64
CA VAL A 243 12.67 -4.40 7.61
C VAL A 243 12.05 -5.62 8.32
N GLY A 244 12.44 -6.84 7.93
CA GLY A 244 12.01 -8.04 8.62
C GLY A 244 12.67 -9.32 8.10
N SER A 245 13.01 -10.19 9.04
CA SER A 245 13.50 -11.56 8.80
C SER A 245 12.59 -12.52 9.56
N TYR A 246 12.08 -13.53 8.86
CA TYR A 246 11.15 -14.48 9.44
C TYR A 246 11.40 -15.91 8.97
N GLU A 247 11.01 -16.87 9.80
CA GLU A 247 11.13 -18.30 9.53
C GLU A 247 9.79 -19.00 9.77
N ARG A 248 9.50 -20.00 8.94
CA ARG A 248 8.41 -20.94 9.16
C ARG A 248 9.01 -22.33 9.27
N HIS A 249 8.65 -23.02 10.35
CA HIS A 249 9.02 -24.41 10.58
C HIS A 249 7.84 -25.31 10.28
N GLY A 250 8.07 -26.37 9.51
CA GLY A 250 7.16 -27.48 9.30
C GLY A 250 7.52 -28.67 10.19
N SER A 251 6.87 -29.82 9.97
CA SER A 251 7.14 -31.05 10.71
C SER A 251 8.57 -31.59 10.55
N ALA A 252 9.22 -31.28 9.43
CA ALA A 252 10.58 -31.72 9.10
C ALA A 252 11.67 -30.65 9.39
N GLY A 253 11.35 -29.58 10.13
CA GLY A 253 12.27 -28.48 10.42
C GLY A 253 12.00 -27.22 9.59
N LEU A 254 13.05 -26.48 9.21
CA LEU A 254 12.90 -25.20 8.49
C LEU A 254 12.27 -25.41 7.12
N GLU A 255 11.07 -24.89 6.95
CA GLU A 255 10.32 -24.97 5.70
C GLU A 255 10.66 -23.79 4.79
N MET A 256 10.69 -22.58 5.36
CA MET A 256 10.84 -21.37 4.58
C MET A 256 11.39 -20.21 5.41
N ARG A 257 12.36 -19.47 4.86
CA ARG A 257 12.72 -18.13 5.33
C ARG A 257 12.06 -17.06 4.46
N ARG A 258 11.74 -15.93 5.08
CA ARG A 258 11.19 -14.75 4.42
C ARG A 258 11.96 -13.52 4.86
N TYR A 259 12.55 -12.82 3.91
CA TYR A 259 13.23 -11.53 4.13
C TYR A 259 12.46 -10.45 3.42
N VAL A 260 12.21 -9.33 4.09
CA VAL A 260 11.50 -8.19 3.49
C VAL A 260 12.39 -6.97 3.52
N PHE A 261 12.61 -6.42 2.34
CA PHE A 261 13.30 -5.18 2.10
C PHE A 261 12.28 -4.09 1.76
N SER A 262 12.42 -2.90 2.32
CA SER A 262 11.55 -1.76 1.98
C SER A 262 12.32 -0.45 2.03
N ASP A 263 11.92 0.51 1.19
CA ASP A 263 12.43 1.87 1.19
C ASP A 263 11.43 2.88 1.82
N GLY A 264 10.35 2.35 2.41
CA GLY A 264 9.25 3.12 3.01
C GLY A 264 8.02 3.30 2.13
N VAL A 265 8.11 3.01 0.82
CA VAL A 265 6.99 3.05 -0.14
C VAL A 265 6.85 1.71 -0.86
N ALA A 266 7.92 1.25 -1.50
CA ALA A 266 8.02 -0.03 -2.17
C ALA A 266 8.60 -1.10 -1.23
N ALA A 267 8.35 -2.37 -1.55
CA ALA A 267 8.87 -3.52 -0.84
C ALA A 267 9.26 -4.66 -1.79
N VAL A 268 10.34 -5.35 -1.44
CA VAL A 268 10.81 -6.58 -2.09
C VAL A 268 10.90 -7.67 -1.03
N THR A 269 10.21 -8.78 -1.24
CA THR A 269 10.19 -9.94 -0.35
C THR A 269 10.90 -11.12 -1.00
N VAL A 270 11.91 -11.66 -0.33
CA VAL A 270 12.64 -12.86 -0.74
C VAL A 270 12.18 -14.03 0.12
N PHE A 271 11.59 -15.03 -0.51
CA PHE A 271 11.34 -16.34 0.09
C PHE A 271 12.47 -17.28 -0.25
N VAL A 272 12.88 -18.06 0.74
CA VAL A 272 13.96 -19.05 0.63
C VAL A 272 13.44 -20.37 1.16
N GLY A 273 13.42 -21.40 0.34
CA GLY A 273 12.95 -22.73 0.74
C GLY A 273 13.61 -23.85 -0.06
N PRO A 274 13.34 -25.11 0.28
CA PRO A 274 13.85 -26.25 -0.46
C PRO A 274 13.32 -26.25 -1.90
N LYS A 275 14.07 -26.85 -2.83
CA LYS A 275 13.56 -27.10 -4.18
C LYS A 275 12.35 -28.03 -4.14
N THR A 276 11.28 -27.62 -4.80
CA THR A 276 10.12 -28.48 -5.06
C THR A 276 10.20 -29.05 -6.47
N LYS A 277 9.80 -30.32 -6.64
CA LYS A 277 9.77 -31.01 -7.95
C LYS A 277 8.87 -30.31 -8.96
N GLU A 278 7.83 -29.63 -8.48
CA GLU A 278 6.99 -28.77 -9.30
C GLU A 278 7.48 -27.32 -9.21
N SER A 279 7.80 -26.74 -10.36
CA SER A 279 7.92 -25.31 -10.54
C SER A 279 6.77 -24.88 -11.44
N PRO A 280 5.72 -24.22 -10.93
CA PRO A 280 4.63 -23.75 -11.78
C PRO A 280 5.09 -22.75 -12.86
N LEU A 281 6.31 -22.20 -12.74
CA LEU A 281 6.73 -20.95 -13.38
C LEU A 281 8.16 -20.95 -13.98
N GLY A 282 9.04 -21.88 -13.61
CA GLY A 282 10.45 -21.92 -14.08
C GLY A 282 11.31 -20.78 -13.51
N ASP A 283 12.44 -20.45 -14.17
CA ASP A 283 13.42 -19.38 -13.80
C ASP A 283 13.08 -17.99 -14.37
N LYS A 284 11.86 -17.79 -14.88
CA LYS A 284 11.49 -16.53 -15.57
C LYS A 284 10.99 -15.50 -14.57
N ALA A 285 11.17 -14.22 -14.89
CA ALA A 285 10.44 -13.17 -14.20
C ALA A 285 9.07 -12.97 -14.86
N HIS A 286 8.04 -12.77 -14.04
CA HIS A 286 6.66 -12.58 -14.47
C HIS A 286 6.07 -11.39 -13.70
N ARG A 287 5.11 -10.70 -14.31
CA ARG A 287 4.45 -9.54 -13.71
C ARG A 287 2.95 -9.77 -13.68
N THR A 288 2.33 -9.41 -12.56
CA THR A 288 0.87 -9.27 -12.43
C THR A 288 0.59 -7.89 -11.85
N GLY A 289 0.12 -6.94 -12.68
CA GLY A 289 -0.02 -5.54 -12.27
C GLY A 289 1.33 -4.88 -11.96
N ALA A 290 1.45 -4.21 -10.81
CA ALA A 290 2.74 -3.64 -10.38
C ALA A 290 3.64 -4.63 -9.63
N VAL A 291 3.13 -5.82 -9.29
CA VAL A 291 3.90 -6.85 -8.57
C VAL A 291 4.66 -7.68 -9.59
N SER A 292 5.97 -7.62 -9.47
CA SER A 292 6.92 -8.46 -10.20
C SER A 292 7.28 -9.67 -9.33
N MET A 293 7.49 -10.80 -9.98
CA MET A 293 7.99 -12.04 -9.37
C MET A 293 9.17 -12.55 -10.20
N ALA A 294 10.20 -13.06 -9.53
CA ALA A 294 11.33 -13.73 -10.15
C ALA A 294 11.84 -14.84 -9.23
N SER A 295 12.33 -15.93 -9.82
CA SER A 295 12.89 -17.07 -9.10
C SER A 295 14.34 -17.30 -9.49
N ARG A 296 15.11 -17.92 -8.60
CA ARG A 296 16.44 -18.44 -8.89
C ARG A 296 16.75 -19.64 -8.04
N GLU A 297 17.33 -20.64 -8.66
CA GLU A 297 17.78 -21.85 -7.99
C GLU A 297 19.28 -21.84 -7.68
N PHE A 298 19.61 -22.35 -6.50
CA PHE A 298 20.94 -22.76 -6.06
C PHE A 298 20.85 -24.23 -5.67
N GLN A 299 21.97 -24.97 -5.58
CA GLN A 299 22.06 -26.43 -5.30
C GLN A 299 20.75 -27.08 -4.79
N ASP A 300 20.42 -26.92 -3.50
CA ASP A 300 19.23 -27.51 -2.86
C ASP A 300 18.14 -26.49 -2.49
N VAL A 301 18.34 -25.22 -2.84
CA VAL A 301 17.50 -24.09 -2.39
C VAL A 301 16.92 -23.34 -3.58
N ARG A 302 15.64 -22.96 -3.49
CA ARG A 302 15.00 -22.03 -4.40
C ARG A 302 14.74 -20.70 -3.71
N LEU A 303 15.13 -19.61 -4.37
CA LEU A 303 14.69 -18.27 -4.05
C LEU A 303 13.48 -17.92 -4.90
N THR A 304 12.44 -17.40 -4.26
CA THR A 304 11.30 -16.76 -4.93
C THR A 304 11.16 -15.35 -4.42
N VAL A 305 11.31 -14.37 -5.30
CA VAL A 305 11.30 -12.96 -4.97
C VAL A 305 10.05 -12.33 -5.55
N PHE A 306 9.33 -11.58 -4.71
CA PHE A 306 8.22 -10.73 -5.10
C PHE A 306 8.57 -9.28 -4.80
N GLY A 307 8.10 -8.34 -5.59
CA GLY A 307 8.22 -6.93 -5.24
C GLY A 307 7.36 -6.04 -6.09
N ASP A 308 6.90 -4.94 -5.52
CA ASP A 308 6.17 -3.91 -6.25
C ASP A 308 7.12 -2.91 -6.92
N VAL A 309 8.04 -3.47 -7.72
CA VAL A 309 9.11 -2.78 -8.45
C VAL A 309 9.10 -3.20 -9.93
N PRO A 310 9.73 -2.43 -10.83
CA PRO A 310 9.86 -2.82 -12.23
C PRO A 310 10.46 -4.23 -12.42
N PRO A 311 9.96 -5.04 -13.39
CA PRO A 311 10.45 -6.40 -13.61
C PRO A 311 11.96 -6.46 -13.88
N GLU A 312 12.49 -5.47 -14.58
CA GLU A 312 13.93 -5.39 -14.88
C GLU A 312 14.76 -5.19 -13.61
N ALA A 313 14.33 -4.31 -12.71
CA ALA A 313 14.99 -4.10 -11.42
C ALA A 313 14.97 -5.38 -10.58
N LEU A 314 13.84 -6.08 -10.54
CA LEU A 314 13.72 -7.35 -9.81
C LEU A 314 14.63 -8.42 -10.41
N ARG A 315 14.70 -8.53 -11.74
CA ARG A 315 15.61 -9.46 -12.43
C ARG A 315 17.07 -9.19 -12.09
N GLN A 316 17.50 -7.93 -12.19
CA GLN A 316 18.87 -7.55 -11.86
C GLN A 316 19.22 -7.86 -10.41
N PHE A 317 18.29 -7.59 -9.47
CA PHE A 317 18.44 -7.99 -8.08
C PHE A 317 18.65 -9.50 -7.95
N VAL A 318 17.72 -10.32 -8.45
CA VAL A 318 17.80 -11.79 -8.35
C VAL A 318 19.06 -12.36 -9.01
N GLN A 319 19.46 -11.82 -10.16
CA GLN A 319 20.69 -12.23 -10.86
C GLN A 319 21.97 -11.83 -10.11
N SER A 320 21.93 -10.76 -9.31
CA SER A 320 23.05 -10.34 -8.48
C SER A 320 23.22 -11.14 -7.18
N ILE A 321 22.22 -11.96 -6.81
CA ILE A 321 22.27 -12.73 -5.56
C ILE A 321 23.34 -13.83 -5.65
N GLU A 322 24.27 -13.79 -4.71
CA GLU A 322 25.20 -14.85 -4.37
C GLU A 322 24.73 -15.55 -3.10
N TRP A 323 24.56 -16.87 -3.19
CA TRP A 323 24.18 -17.70 -2.06
C TRP A 323 25.42 -18.15 -1.30
N LYS A 324 25.51 -17.79 -0.01
CA LYS A 324 26.53 -18.37 0.87
C LYS A 324 26.05 -19.75 1.34
N SER A 325 26.63 -20.81 0.78
CA SER A 325 26.52 -22.16 1.36
C SER A 325 27.31 -22.24 2.67
N ASN A 326 26.72 -21.72 3.75
CA ASN A 326 27.05 -22.14 5.11
C ASN A 326 25.72 -22.59 5.76
N LEU A 327 25.21 -23.72 5.30
CA LEU A 327 24.27 -24.57 6.04
C LEU A 327 24.93 -25.93 6.16
#